data_AF-A0A368FVK9-F1
#
_entry.id   AF-A0A368FVK9-F1
#
_cell.length_a   1.000
_cell.length_b   1.000
_cell.length_c   1.000
_cell.angle_alpha   90.00
_cell.angle_beta   90.00
_cell.angle_gamma   90.00
#
_symmetry.space_group_name_H-M   'P 1'
#
loop_
_entity.id
_entity.type
_entity.pdbx_description
1 polymer ?
#
loop_
_entity_poly.entity_id
_entity_poly.type
_entity_poly.pdbx_seq_one_letter_code
_entity_poly.pdbx_strand_id
1 'polypeptide(L)'
;MLCLPSQRKLNHFNDLSFVKGSDSSYMNWCSVVRPKHYVQIIMTDVHAPSKYRATIPLRNRIEFANAFNCARGTPMNPENKCQVW
;
A
#
# COMPACT_ATOMS: atom_id res chain seq x y z
N MET A 1 -4.58 -2.91 6.35
CA MET A 1 -4.87 -1.75 7.21
C MET A 1 -3.70 -0.80 7.10
N LEU A 2 -3.94 0.43 6.61
CA LEU A 2 -2.93 1.48 6.56
C LEU A 2 -2.74 2.09 7.96
N CYS A 3 -1.56 2.60 8.28
CA CYS A 3 -1.37 3.40 9.51
C CYS A 3 -2.12 4.72 9.31
N LEU A 4 -3.24 4.89 9.98
CA LEU A 4 -3.89 6.19 10.08
C LEU A 4 -3.54 6.78 11.45
N PRO A 5 -3.20 8.08 11.54
CA PRO A 5 -3.00 8.78 12.81
C PRO A 5 -4.28 8.89 13.66
N SER A 6 -5.39 8.33 13.19
CA SER A 6 -6.63 8.13 13.93
C SER A 6 -7.22 6.79 13.52
N GLN A 7 -7.38 5.91 14.51
CA GLN A 7 -7.84 4.52 14.39
C GLN A 7 -9.24 4.40 13.76
N ARG A 8 -9.36 4.51 12.44
CA ARG A 8 -10.50 3.95 11.69
C ARG A 8 -10.02 2.70 10.97
N LYS A 9 -10.51 1.53 11.42
CA LYS A 9 -10.37 0.27 10.68
C LYS A 9 -11.03 0.45 9.32
N LEU A 10 -10.23 0.67 8.28
CA LEU A 10 -10.69 0.66 6.89
C LEU A 10 -10.99 -0.79 6.51
N ASN A 11 -12.25 -1.19 6.71
CA ASN A 11 -12.78 -2.51 6.36
C ASN A 11 -13.20 -2.59 4.87
N HIS A 12 -13.03 -1.50 4.11
CA HIS A 12 -13.38 -1.46 2.70
C HIS A 12 -12.29 -0.73 1.90
N PHE A 13 -11.81 -1.37 0.83
CA PHE A 13 -10.64 -0.96 0.05
C PHE A 13 -10.97 0.11 -1.02
N ASN A 14 -12.22 0.57 -1.11
CA ASN A 14 -12.62 1.64 -2.04
C ASN A 14 -12.26 3.04 -1.55
N ASP A 15 -11.80 3.21 -0.30
CA ASP A 15 -11.32 4.48 0.22
C ASP A 15 -9.82 4.68 -0.04
N LEU A 16 -9.46 4.87 -1.31
CA LEU A 16 -8.17 5.45 -1.73
C LEU A 16 -8.13 6.98 -1.53
N SER A 17 -9.15 7.52 -0.87
CA SER A 17 -9.34 8.92 -0.51
C SER A 17 -8.39 9.41 0.61
N PHE A 18 -7.62 8.52 1.24
CA PHE A 18 -6.87 8.82 2.47
C PHE A 18 -5.36 8.83 2.35
N VAL A 19 -4.84 9.14 1.17
CA VAL A 19 -3.43 9.49 1.04
C VAL A 19 -3.30 10.97 0.64
N LYS A 20 -4.11 11.83 1.27
CA LYS A 20 -4.02 13.29 1.10
C LYS A 20 -2.80 13.90 1.81
N GLY A 21 -1.63 13.27 1.69
CA GLY A 21 -0.37 13.72 2.25
C GLY A 21 0.79 13.35 1.32
N SER A 22 1.29 14.36 0.60
CA SER A 22 2.60 14.50 -0.05
C SER A 22 3.11 13.51 -1.12
N ASP A 23 2.66 12.26 -1.23
CA ASP A 23 3.27 11.30 -2.16
C ASP A 23 2.48 11.07 -3.46
N SER A 24 2.34 12.08 -4.33
CA SER A 24 1.54 12.02 -5.59
C SER A 24 1.71 10.74 -6.46
N SER A 25 2.84 10.03 -6.36
CA SER A 25 3.14 8.81 -7.13
C SER A 25 2.25 7.59 -6.84
N TYR A 26 1.64 7.46 -5.66
CA TYR A 26 0.80 6.29 -5.34
C TYR A 26 -0.61 6.40 -5.96
N MET A 27 -1.12 7.60 -6.25
CA MET A 27 -2.45 7.80 -6.86
C MET A 27 -2.53 7.14 -8.24
N ASN A 28 -1.40 7.06 -8.95
CA ASN A 28 -1.31 6.41 -10.26
C ASN A 28 -1.67 4.92 -10.23
N TRP A 29 -1.62 4.27 -9.06
CA TRP A 29 -1.93 2.85 -8.89
C TRP A 29 -3.34 2.60 -8.33
N CYS A 30 -4.15 3.65 -8.19
CA CYS A 30 -5.56 3.52 -7.81
C CYS A 30 -6.35 2.83 -8.92
N SER A 31 -6.78 1.60 -8.69
CA SER A 31 -7.50 0.80 -9.69
C SER A 31 -8.47 -0.20 -9.05
N VAL A 32 -9.60 -0.43 -9.72
CA VAL A 32 -10.59 -1.45 -9.38
C VAL A 32 -10.68 -2.43 -10.55
N VAL A 33 -10.49 -3.72 -10.27
CA VAL A 33 -10.45 -4.79 -11.27
C VAL A 33 -11.45 -5.88 -10.92
N ARG A 34 -12.13 -6.44 -11.93
CA ARG A 34 -13.08 -7.56 -11.74
C ARG A 34 -12.35 -8.81 -11.22
N PRO A 35 -12.93 -9.60 -10.30
CA PRO A 35 -12.24 -10.75 -9.68
C PRO A 35 -11.67 -11.77 -10.69
N LYS A 36 -12.45 -12.13 -11.73
CA LYS A 36 -12.00 -13.07 -12.77
C LYS A 36 -10.78 -12.54 -13.54
N HIS A 37 -10.78 -11.25 -13.85
CA HIS A 37 -9.67 -10.59 -14.54
C HIS A 37 -8.46 -10.40 -13.60
N TYR A 38 -8.69 -10.22 -12.30
CA TYR A 38 -7.63 -10.13 -11.31
C TYR A 38 -6.80 -11.42 -11.23
N VAL A 39 -7.46 -12.58 -11.28
CA VAL A 39 -6.77 -13.88 -11.37
C VAL A 39 -5.94 -13.97 -12.64
N GLN A 40 -6.48 -13.55 -13.78
CA GLN A 40 -5.73 -13.54 -15.04
C GLN A 40 -4.47 -12.67 -14.95
N ILE A 41 -4.58 -11.44 -14.42
CA ILE A 41 -3.43 -10.53 -14.22
C ILE A 41 -2.35 -11.21 -13.39
N ILE A 42 -2.71 -11.86 -12.28
CA ILE A 42 -1.73 -12.56 -11.42
C ILE A 42 -0.96 -13.64 -12.19
N MET A 43 -1.60 -14.30 -13.16
CA MET A 43 -1.01 -15.43 -13.88
C MET A 43 -0.24 -15.00 -15.13
N THR A 44 -0.57 -13.84 -15.72
CA THR A 44 -0.03 -13.45 -17.04
C THR A 44 0.80 -12.17 -17.03
N ASP A 45 0.58 -11.26 -16.07
CA ASP A 45 1.34 -10.01 -15.99
C ASP A 45 2.65 -10.25 -15.26
N VAL A 46 3.74 -9.74 -15.83
CA VAL A 46 5.08 -9.78 -15.22
C VAL A 46 5.18 -8.84 -14.02
N HIS A 47 4.26 -7.88 -13.90
CA HIS A 47 4.20 -6.95 -12.78
C HIS A 47 3.28 -7.46 -11.66
N ALA A 48 3.62 -7.09 -10.42
CA ALA A 48 2.71 -7.29 -9.30
C ALA A 48 1.40 -6.51 -9.51
N PRO A 49 0.25 -6.99 -9.00
CA PRO A 49 -1.00 -6.26 -9.07
C PRO A 49 -0.91 -4.85 -8.44
N SER A 50 -1.65 -3.88 -8.98
CA SER A 50 -1.54 -2.45 -8.62
C SER A 50 -1.59 -2.17 -7.12
N LYS A 51 -2.45 -2.89 -6.38
CA LYS A 51 -2.54 -2.80 -4.91
C LYS A 51 -1.20 -3.07 -4.21
N TYR A 52 -0.46 -4.08 -4.66
CA TYR A 52 0.82 -4.47 -4.06
C TYR A 52 1.94 -3.55 -4.51
N ARG A 53 1.88 -3.03 -5.75
CA ARG A 53 2.81 -2.01 -6.24
C ARG A 53 2.74 -0.72 -5.42
N ALA A 54 1.54 -0.32 -5.00
CA ALA A 54 1.36 0.87 -4.15
C ALA A 54 1.80 0.62 -2.70
N THR A 55 1.43 -0.53 -2.13
CA THR A 55 1.57 -0.74 -0.69
C THR A 55 2.93 -1.28 -0.27
N ILE A 56 3.49 -2.28 -0.97
CA ILE A 56 4.71 -2.97 -0.53
C ILE A 56 5.93 -2.04 -0.46
N PRO A 57 6.21 -1.18 -1.46
CA PRO A 57 7.34 -0.26 -1.37
C PRO A 57 7.27 0.66 -0.15
N LEU A 58 6.08 1.16 0.20
CA LEU A 58 5.88 2.03 1.37
C LEU A 58 6.17 1.32 2.69
N ARG A 59 5.83 0.02 2.80
CA ARG A 59 6.16 -0.78 3.99
C ARG A 59 7.66 -0.89 4.25
N ASN A 60 8.44 -0.84 3.18
CA ASN A 60 9.90 -0.94 3.22
C ASN A 60 10.60 0.40 3.44
N ARG A 61 9.90 1.54 3.37
CA ARG A 61 10.46 2.87 3.61
C ARG A 61 10.29 3.30 5.06
N ILE A 62 11.38 3.64 5.73
CA ILE A 62 11.36 4.12 7.11
C ILE A 62 10.80 5.55 7.18
N GLU A 63 11.06 6.34 6.14
CA GLU A 63 10.59 7.72 5.99
C GLU A 63 9.06 7.77 5.97
N PHE A 64 8.43 6.82 5.26
CA PHE A 64 6.98 6.67 5.26
C PHE A 64 6.46 6.32 6.66
N ALA A 65 7.09 5.37 7.34
CA ALA A 65 6.69 4.99 8.69
C ALA A 65 6.78 6.18 9.67
N ASN A 66 7.82 7.01 9.56
CA ASN A 66 8.01 8.19 10.39
C ASN A 66 6.99 9.29 10.06
N ALA A 67 6.79 9.61 8.79
CA ALA A 67 5.86 10.65 8.35
C ALA A 67 4.41 10.37 8.79
N PHE A 68 4.03 9.09 8.84
CA PHE A 68 2.69 8.65 9.24
C PHE A 68 2.62 8.08 10.67
N ASN A 69 3.69 8.22 11.47
CA ASN A 69 3.78 7.72 12.84
C ASN A 69 3.35 6.25 13.00
N CYS A 70 3.75 5.40 12.06
CA CYS A 70 3.51 3.96 12.13
C CYS A 70 4.33 3.30 13.24
N ALA A 71 3.67 2.67 14.22
CA ALA A 71 4.36 1.82 15.19
C ALA A 71 5.06 0.64 14.52
N ARG A 72 6.22 0.23 15.07
CA ARG A 72 6.99 -0.93 14.61
C ARG A 72 6.17 -2.22 14.76
N GLY A 73 6.30 -3.14 13.82
CA GLY A 73 5.57 -4.40 13.77
C GLY A 73 4.15 -4.28 13.19
N THR A 74 3.67 -3.07 12.89
CA THR A 74 2.38 -2.89 12.21
C THR A 74 2.46 -3.35 10.75
N PRO A 75 1.32 -3.66 10.10
CA PRO A 75 1.33 -4.06 8.70
C PRO A 75 2.07 -3.08 7.79
N MET A 76 1.98 -1.76 8.03
CA MET A 76 2.68 -0.75 7.22
C MET A 76 4.07 -0.36 7.73
N ASN A 77 4.50 -0.89 8.88
CA ASN A 77 5.87 -0.75 9.37
C ASN A 77 6.36 -2.09 9.95
N PRO A 78 6.55 -3.12 9.10
CA PRO A 78 7.08 -4.41 9.54
C PRO A 78 8.53 -4.26 10.01
N GLU A 79 8.95 -5.16 10.90
CA GLU A 79 10.32 -5.16 11.44
C GLU A 79 11.35 -5.52 10.37
N ASN A 80 11.06 -6.53 9.57
CA ASN A 80 11.90 -6.94 8.46
C ASN A 80 11.50 -6.12 7.22
N LYS A 81 12.45 -5.34 6.71
CA LYS A 81 12.29 -4.51 5.52
C LYS A 81 13.27 -4.96 4.44
N CYS A 82 12.84 -4.91 3.19
CA CYS A 82 13.71 -5.18 2.05
C CYS A 82 14.29 -3.87 1.52
N GLN A 83 15.61 -3.82 1.31
CA GLN A 83 16.31 -2.73 0.64
C GLN A 83 17.14 -3.33 -0.50
N VAL A 84 17.05 -2.72 -1.67
CA VAL A 84 17.78 -3.17 -2.88
C VAL A 84 18.89 -2.19 -3.25
N TRP A 85 18.65 -0.89 -3.00
CA TRP A 85 19.54 0.23 -3.32
C TRP A 85 19.97 0.92 -2.05
#